data_AF-A0A3M2C1W0-F1
#
_entry.id   AF-A0A3M2C1W0-F1
#
_cell.length_a   1.000
_cell.length_b   1.000
_cell.length_c   1.000
_cell.angle_alpha   90.00
_cell.angle_beta   90.00
_cell.angle_gamma   90.00
#
_symmetry.space_group_name_H-M   'P 1'
#
loop_
_entity.id
_entity.type
_entity.pdbx_description
1 polymer ?
#
loop_
_entity_poly.entity_id
_entity_poly.type
_entity_poly.pdbx_seq_one_letter_code
_entity_poly.pdbx_strand_id
1 'polypeptide(L)'
;MSDGAPDRGELWYEVATDVLLNRWCSSYDEARRTLAACGGYLVPYRRHFAVVEREYVRILGLDPDHPAWRKIGHDLARPADPAAYAELERARLAVVEGKQDGAQR
;
A
#
# COMPACT_ATOMS: atom_id res chain seq x y z
N MET A 1 -17.26 -19.89 7.49
CA MET A 1 -17.06 -19.25 6.18
C MET A 1 -17.00 -17.76 6.45
N SER A 2 -15.79 -17.23 6.68
CA SER A 2 -15.62 -15.79 6.93
C SER A 2 -15.63 -15.07 5.59
N ASP A 3 -16.50 -14.07 5.51
CA ASP A 3 -16.77 -13.19 4.37
C ASP A 3 -15.46 -12.65 3.77
N GLY A 4 -15.19 -13.04 2.51
CA GLY A 4 -13.94 -12.83 1.79
C GLY A 4 -13.77 -11.43 1.24
N ALA A 5 -13.96 -10.39 2.06
CA ALA A 5 -13.38 -9.09 1.76
C ALA A 5 -11.87 -9.19 2.05
N PRO A 6 -10.97 -8.94 1.08
CA PRO A 6 -9.54 -8.90 1.37
C PRO A 6 -9.34 -7.89 2.50
N ASP A 7 -8.58 -8.30 3.53
CA ASP A 7 -8.18 -7.36 4.57
C ASP A 7 -7.55 -6.15 3.86
N ARG A 8 -7.92 -4.92 4.23
CA ARG A 8 -7.48 -3.72 3.50
C ARG A 8 -5.96 -3.65 3.39
N GLY A 9 -5.21 -4.32 4.28
CA GLY A 9 -3.75 -4.45 4.18
C GLY A 9 -3.26 -5.48 3.14
N GLU A 10 -4.04 -6.50 2.81
CA GLU A 10 -3.69 -7.48 1.78
C GLU A 10 -3.74 -6.87 0.37
N LEU A 11 -4.61 -5.89 0.13
CA LEU A 11 -4.65 -5.15 -1.13
C LEU A 11 -3.32 -4.44 -1.43
N TRP A 12 -2.68 -3.92 -0.38
CA TRP A 12 -1.42 -3.18 -0.46
C TRP A 12 -0.20 -4.09 -0.31
N TYR A 13 -0.37 -5.42 -0.35
CA TYR A 13 0.73 -6.38 -0.25
C TYR A 13 0.83 -7.24 -1.51
N GLU A 14 2.06 -7.64 -1.85
CA GLU A 14 2.38 -8.57 -2.93
C GLU A 14 3.53 -9.45 -2.47
N VAL A 15 3.52 -10.74 -2.79
CA VAL A 15 4.62 -11.64 -2.40
C VAL A 15 5.98 -11.18 -2.93
N ALA A 16 5.99 -10.51 -4.09
CA ALA A 16 7.20 -9.95 -4.67
C ALA A 16 7.80 -8.78 -3.86
N THR A 17 7.08 -8.21 -2.90
CA THR A 17 7.62 -7.17 -2.00
C THR A 17 8.30 -7.73 -0.76
N ASP A 18 8.24 -9.05 -0.54
CA ASP A 18 8.89 -9.70 0.61
C ASP A 18 10.43 -9.63 0.54
N VAL A 19 10.97 -9.48 -0.67
CA VAL A 19 12.42 -9.29 -0.90
C VAL A 19 12.88 -7.84 -0.68
N LEU A 20 11.94 -6.89 -0.54
CA LEU A 20 12.26 -5.49 -0.33
C LEU A 20 12.58 -5.22 1.14
N LEU A 21 13.46 -4.24 1.37
CA LEU A 21 13.78 -3.76 2.70
C LEU A 21 12.62 -2.92 3.24
N ASN A 22 11.63 -3.59 3.81
CA ASN A 22 10.47 -2.95 4.44
C ASN A 22 10.81 -2.63 5.90
N ARG A 23 10.61 -1.37 6.33
CA ARG A 23 10.78 -1.02 7.74
C ARG A 23 9.48 -1.25 8.49
N TRP A 24 9.40 -2.41 9.14
CA TRP A 24 8.26 -2.83 9.93
C TRP A 24 8.18 -2.09 11.26
N CYS A 25 7.00 -1.57 11.57
CA CYS A 25 6.66 -0.89 12.80
C CYS A 25 5.48 -1.61 13.46
N SER A 26 5.54 -1.73 14.79
CA SER A 26 4.51 -2.45 15.55
C SER A 26 3.34 -1.55 15.94
N SER A 27 3.44 -0.25 15.69
CA SER A 27 2.41 0.73 16.01
C SER A 27 2.38 1.86 14.99
N TYR A 28 1.19 2.42 14.79
CA TYR A 28 0.98 3.54 13.87
C TYR A 28 1.86 4.75 14.21
N ASP A 29 2.04 5.05 15.50
CA ASP A 29 2.83 6.19 15.94
C ASP A 29 4.33 6.04 15.59
N GLU A 30 4.86 4.82 15.71
CA GLU A 30 6.23 4.48 15.29
C GLU A 30 6.37 4.57 13.76
N ALA A 31 5.39 4.05 13.02
CA ALA A 31 5.36 4.12 11.56
C ALA A 31 5.32 5.56 11.06
N ARG A 32 4.51 6.43 11.69
CA ARG A 32 4.38 7.84 11.31
C ARG A 32 5.65 8.63 11.64
N ARG A 33 6.31 8.33 12.76
CA ARG A 33 7.65 8.88 13.07
C ARG A 33 8.68 8.46 12.05
N THR A 34 8.67 7.19 11.65
CA THR A 34 9.55 6.64 10.62
C THR A 34 9.32 7.28 9.26
N LEU A 35 8.05 7.44 8.85
CA LEU A 35 7.66 8.11 7.61
C LEU A 35 8.15 9.57 7.60
N ALA A 36 8.01 10.28 8.72
CA ALA A 36 8.49 11.66 8.83
C ALA A 36 10.04 11.76 8.80
N ALA A 37 10.74 10.77 9.35
CA ALA A 37 12.20 10.77 9.43
C ALA A 37 12.89 10.32 8.15
N CYS A 38 12.30 9.36 7.43
CA CYS A 38 12.94 8.71 6.28
C CYS A 38 12.19 8.92 4.95
N GLY A 39 10.94 9.40 4.99
CA GLY A 39 10.09 9.48 3.81
C GLY A 39 9.59 8.11 3.36
N GLY A 40 9.06 8.05 2.15
CA GLY A 40 8.51 6.82 1.55
C GLY A 40 6.99 6.77 1.62
N TYR A 41 6.45 5.56 1.84
CA TYR A 41 5.02 5.27 1.86
C TYR A 41 4.70 4.40 3.06
N LEU A 42 3.69 4.77 3.85
CA LEU A 42 3.22 3.99 4.98
C LEU A 42 2.08 3.09 4.50
N VAL A 43 2.32 1.78 4.54
CA VAL A 43 1.36 0.73 4.18
C VAL A 43 0.88 0.00 5.44
N PRO A 44 -0.44 -0.17 5.64
CA PRO A 44 -0.96 -1.06 6.67
C PRO A 44 -0.89 -2.51 6.20
N TYR A 45 -0.54 -3.43 7.10
CA TYR A 45 -0.59 -4.87 6.82
C TYR A 45 -1.05 -5.64 8.06
N ARG A 46 -2.29 -6.15 8.03
CA ARG A 46 -2.95 -6.83 9.16
C ARG A 46 -2.90 -5.99 10.44
N ARG A 47 -2.01 -6.33 11.38
CA ARG A 47 -1.83 -5.63 12.67
C ARG A 47 -0.54 -4.81 12.75
N HIS A 48 0.22 -4.75 11.66
CA HIS A 48 1.49 -4.05 11.56
C HIS A 48 1.42 -2.94 10.52
N PHE A 49 2.43 -2.08 10.53
CA PHE A 49 2.63 -1.03 9.55
C PHE A 49 4.03 -1.17 8.99
N ALA A 50 4.21 -0.89 7.70
CA ALA A 50 5.54 -0.80 7.11
C ALA A 50 5.72 0.56 6.45
N VAL A 51 6.91 1.12 6.60
CA VAL A 51 7.37 2.22 5.74
C VAL A 51 8.19 1.61 4.62
N VAL A 52 7.76 1.85 3.39
CA VAL A 52 8.30 1.23 2.17
C VAL A 52 8.75 2.29 1.19
N GLU A 53 9.59 1.89 0.25
CA GLU A 53 10.15 2.78 -0.76
C GLU A 53 9.36 2.75 -2.08
N ARG A 54 9.75 3.61 -3.02
CA ARG A 54 9.14 3.74 -4.36
C ARG A 54 9.07 2.42 -5.12
N GLU A 55 10.05 1.56 -4.94
CA GLU A 55 10.09 0.25 -5.61
C GLU A 55 8.94 -0.65 -5.17
N TYR A 56 8.52 -0.56 -3.90
CA TYR A 56 7.35 -1.26 -3.40
C TYR A 56 6.09 -0.87 -4.19
N VAL A 57 5.89 0.44 -4.37
CA VAL A 57 4.74 0.99 -5.12
C VAL A 57 4.75 0.51 -6.57
N ARG A 58 5.92 0.45 -7.21
CA ARG A 58 6.06 -0.09 -8.57
C ARG A 58 5.71 -1.58 -8.65
N ILE A 59 6.13 -2.38 -7.68
CA ILE A 59 5.78 -3.81 -7.61
C ILE A 59 4.27 -4.00 -7.41
N LEU A 60 3.60 -3.10 -6.68
CA LEU A 60 2.14 -3.07 -6.61
C LEU A 60 1.47 -2.69 -7.95
N GLY A 61 2.24 -2.35 -8.98
CA GLY A 61 1.74 -1.90 -10.29
C GLY A 61 1.18 -0.47 -10.26
N LEU A 62 1.56 0.32 -9.26
CA LEU A 62 1.13 1.70 -9.10
C LEU A 62 2.25 2.67 -9.49
N ASP A 63 1.87 3.88 -9.87
CA ASP A 63 2.82 4.96 -10.13
C ASP A 63 3.26 5.61 -8.79
N PRO A 64 4.55 5.55 -8.39
CA PRO A 64 5.05 6.22 -7.18
C PRO A 64 4.96 7.74 -7.26
N ASP A 65 4.90 8.32 -8.45
CA ASP A 65 4.79 9.76 -8.69
C ASP A 65 3.34 10.25 -8.78
N HIS A 66 2.37 9.34 -8.60
CA HIS A 66 0.96 9.68 -8.65
C HIS A 66 0.61 10.78 -7.62
N PRO A 67 -0.08 11.87 -8.01
CA PRO A 67 -0.33 13.01 -7.13
C PRO A 67 -1.19 12.65 -5.91
N ALA A 68 -1.98 11.58 -6.00
CA ALA A 68 -2.77 11.08 -4.87
C ALA A 68 -1.90 10.72 -3.65
N TRP A 69 -0.67 10.22 -3.85
CA TRP A 69 0.23 9.90 -2.75
C TRP A 69 0.52 11.12 -1.87
N ARG A 70 0.78 12.26 -2.51
CA ARG A 70 0.99 13.52 -1.79
C ARG A 70 -0.28 14.01 -1.09
N LYS A 71 -1.45 13.85 -1.72
CA LYS A 71 -2.74 14.26 -1.14
C LYS A 71 -3.09 13.47 0.11
N ILE A 72 -2.81 12.17 0.13
CA ILE A 72 -3.03 11.32 1.32
C ILE A 72 -1.94 11.47 2.37
N GLY A 73 -0.87 12.23 2.11
CA GLY A 73 0.29 12.37 3.01
C GLY A 73 1.20 11.14 3.04
N HIS A 74 1.19 10.34 1.97
CA HIS A 74 1.89 9.05 1.86
C HIS A 74 1.46 8.03 2.93
N ASP A 75 0.29 8.20 3.53
CA ASP A 75 -0.24 7.35 4.58
C ASP A 75 -1.51 6.63 4.11
N LEU A 76 -1.40 5.33 3.84
CA LEU A 76 -2.55 4.49 3.48
C LEU A 76 -3.32 4.01 4.71
N ALA A 77 -2.72 4.03 5.90
CA ALA A 77 -3.40 3.63 7.12
C ALA A 77 -4.39 4.71 7.60
N ARG A 78 -4.03 5.98 7.45
CA ARG A 78 -4.86 7.15 7.78
C ARG A 78 -4.71 8.22 6.70
N PRO A 79 -5.32 8.02 5.52
CA PRO A 79 -5.22 8.98 4.43
C PRO A 79 -5.83 10.32 4.81
N ALA A 80 -5.09 11.39 4.56
CA ALA A 80 -5.59 12.75 4.76
C ALA A 80 -6.71 13.14 3.76
N ASP A 81 -6.73 12.50 2.59
CA ASP A 81 -7.69 12.75 1.52
C ASP A 81 -8.36 11.41 1.09
N PRO A 82 -9.62 11.16 1.51
CA PRO A 82 -10.32 9.93 1.16
C PRO A 82 -10.57 9.75 -0.34
N ALA A 83 -10.71 10.84 -1.11
CA ALA A 83 -10.95 10.77 -2.55
C ALA A 83 -9.68 10.35 -3.29
N ALA A 84 -8.53 10.90 -2.90
CA ALA A 84 -7.23 10.50 -3.41
C ALA A 84 -6.88 9.05 -3.03
N TYR A 85 -7.23 8.61 -1.81
CA TYR A 85 -7.09 7.21 -1.43
C TYR A 85 -7.93 6.30 -2.34
N ALA A 86 -9.19 6.65 -2.61
CA ALA A 86 -10.05 5.87 -3.49
C ALA A 86 -9.53 5.80 -4.94
N GLU A 87 -8.80 6.81 -5.43
CA GLU A 87 -8.13 6.75 -6.73
C GLU A 87 -7.03 5.67 -6.75
N LEU A 88 -6.17 5.64 -5.73
CA LEU A 88 -5.11 4.64 -5.60
C LEU A 88 -5.69 3.23 -5.41
N GLU A 89 -6.76 3.12 -4.62
CA GLU A 89 -7.44 1.85 -4.38
C GLU A 89 -8.04 1.28 -5.68
N ARG A 90 -8.73 2.11 -6.47
CA ARG A 90 -9.24 1.71 -7.79
C ARG A 90 -8.12 1.31 -8.76
N ALA A 91 -7.04 2.08 -8.80
CA ALA A 91 -5.88 1.76 -9.64
C ALA A 91 -5.29 0.39 -9.25
N ARG A 92 -5.20 0.12 -7.94
CA ARG A 92 -4.68 -1.14 -7.42
C ARG A 92 -5.59 -2.32 -7.72
N LEU A 93 -6.90 -2.16 -7.57
CA LEU A 93 -7.88 -3.18 -7.91
C LEU A 93 -7.78 -3.57 -9.39
N ALA A 94 -7.70 -2.59 -10.29
CA ALA A 94 -7.54 -2.85 -11.73
C ALA A 94 -6.27 -3.65 -12.05
N VAL A 95 -5.16 -3.42 -11.34
CA VAL A 95 -3.93 -4.22 -11.48
C VAL A 95 -4.15 -5.66 -11.00
N VAL A 96 -4.80 -5.85 -9.86
CA VAL A 96 -5.07 -7.18 -9.30
C VAL A 96 -5.99 -7.97 -10.21
N GLU A 97 -7.08 -7.37 -10.68
CA GLU A 97 -8.02 -7.99 -11.63
C GLU A 97 -7.33 -8.37 -12.95
N GLY A 98 -6.54 -7.45 -13.52
CA GLY A 98 -5.78 -7.72 -14.75
C GLY A 98 -4.74 -8.85 -14.61
N LYS A 99 -4.21 -9.10 -13.40
CA LYS A 99 -3.36 -10.26 -13.11
C LYS A 99 -4.16 -11.58 -13.05
N GLN A 100 -5.39 -11.55 -12.53
CA GLN A 100 -6.25 -12.76 -12.45
C GLN A 100 -6.64 -13.25 -13.85
N ASP A 101 -7.00 -12.34 -14.75
CA ASP A 101 -7.35 -12.67 -16.14
C ASP A 101 -6.18 -13.27 -16.95
N GLY A 102 -4.94 -12.89 -16.62
CA GLY A 102 -3.74 -13.43 -17.24
C GLY A 102 -3.36 -14.85 -16.78
N ALA A 103 -3.81 -15.27 -15.60
CA ALA A 103 -3.48 -16.57 -15.01
C ALA A 103 -4.39 -17.72 -15.48
N GLN A 104 -5.48 -17.42 -16.19
CA GLN A 104 -6.48 -18.40 -16.64
C GLN A 104 -6.27 -18.87 -18.10
N ARG A 105 -5.19 -18.46 -18.79
CA ARG A 105 -4.91 -18.81 -20.19
C ARG A 105 -3.71 -19.73 -20.40
#